data_AF-A0A2D8YU03-F1
#
_entry.id   AF-A0A2D8YU03-F1
#
_cell.length_a   1.000
_cell.length_b   1.000
_cell.length_c   1.000
_cell.angle_alpha   90.00
_cell.angle_beta   90.00
_cell.angle_gamma   90.00
#
_symmetry.space_group_name_H-M   'P 1'
#
loop_
_entity.id
_entity.type
_entity.pdbx_description
1 polymer ?
#
loop_
_entity_poly.entity_id
_entity_poly.type
_entity_poly.pdbx_seq_one_letter_code
_entity_poly.pdbx_strand_id
1 'polypeptide(L)'
;MHAANGDIRAAYRDYSAWLTDQSLERLRQKHAQADLLFRRLGITFTVYGEDEGGERLIPFDVIPRIISHDEWAILERGAIQRVDALNAFLHDIYHEQEIIRAGIVPAELVMTNEAFQPQMLGLDLPRRVYAHVSGVDVVRVDDKTFYVLEDNVRTPSGVSYMLENRETMMRLFPDLFAQSVVAPVDRYAEYLLRSLQA
;
A
#
# COMPACT_ATOMS: atom_id res chain seq x y z
N MET A 1 1.98 -13.12 -13.41
CA MET A 1 2.24 -14.56 -13.17
C MET A 1 3.33 -15.07 -14.11
N HIS A 2 3.14 -14.96 -15.43
CA HIS A 2 4.14 -15.34 -16.43
C HIS A 2 5.19 -14.24 -16.62
N ALA A 3 6.42 -14.64 -16.94
CA ALA A 3 7.50 -13.77 -17.40
C ALA A 3 7.32 -13.47 -18.90
N ALA A 4 8.13 -12.55 -19.43
CA ALA A 4 8.05 -12.13 -20.84
C ALA A 4 8.29 -13.27 -21.84
N ASN A 5 9.01 -14.31 -21.42
CA ASN A 5 9.27 -15.51 -22.23
C ASN A 5 8.15 -16.57 -22.14
N GLY A 6 7.06 -16.30 -21.40
CA GLY A 6 5.93 -17.22 -21.20
C GLY A 6 6.07 -18.16 -19.99
N ASP A 7 7.26 -18.26 -19.40
CA ASP A 7 7.49 -19.14 -18.25
C ASP A 7 6.80 -18.62 -16.99
N ILE A 8 6.42 -19.54 -16.10
CA ILE A 8 5.87 -19.16 -14.79
C ILE A 8 7.01 -18.58 -13.93
N ARG A 9 6.83 -17.36 -13.42
CA ARG A 9 7.78 -16.73 -12.52
C ARG A 9 7.97 -17.57 -11.26
N ALA A 10 9.19 -17.61 -10.74
CA ALA A 10 9.54 -18.44 -9.57
C ALA A 10 8.60 -18.28 -8.38
N ALA A 11 8.24 -17.03 -8.04
CA ALA A 11 7.33 -16.70 -6.95
C ALA A 11 5.90 -17.26 -7.13
N TYR A 12 5.51 -17.59 -8.35
CA TYR A 12 4.18 -18.10 -8.69
C TYR A 12 4.16 -19.61 -8.95
N ARG A 13 5.29 -20.34 -8.85
CA ARG A 13 5.33 -21.78 -9.21
C ARG A 13 4.37 -22.63 -8.39
N ASP A 14 4.46 -22.56 -7.07
CA ASP A 14 3.61 -23.36 -6.17
C ASP A 14 2.14 -22.95 -6.28
N TYR A 15 1.89 -21.63 -6.36
CA TYR A 15 0.56 -21.10 -6.61
C TYR A 15 -0.03 -21.58 -7.96
N SER A 16 0.76 -21.61 -9.02
CA SER A 16 0.32 -22.05 -10.34
C SER A 16 -0.01 -23.54 -10.36
N ALA A 17 0.77 -24.36 -9.64
CA ALA A 17 0.47 -25.78 -9.47
C ALA A 17 -0.85 -25.98 -8.70
N TRP A 18 -1.02 -25.27 -7.57
CA TRP A 18 -2.27 -25.28 -6.81
C TRP A 18 -3.47 -24.83 -7.65
N LEU A 19 -3.31 -23.76 -8.43
CA LEU A 19 -4.37 -23.18 -9.26
C LEU A 19 -4.82 -24.16 -10.37
N THR A 20 -3.89 -24.91 -10.95
CA THR A 20 -4.17 -25.89 -12.01
C THR A 20 -4.97 -27.09 -11.47
N ASP A 21 -4.83 -27.41 -10.18
CA ASP A 21 -5.61 -28.44 -9.49
C ASP A 21 -7.04 -27.95 -9.10
N GLN A 22 -7.32 -26.65 -9.23
CA GLN A 22 -8.66 -26.12 -8.90
C GLN A 22 -9.62 -26.21 -10.09
N SER A 23 -10.85 -26.64 -9.83
CA SER A 23 -11.92 -26.53 -10.82
C SER A 23 -12.44 -25.08 -10.93
N LEU A 24 -12.79 -24.66 -12.15
CA LEU A 24 -13.37 -23.33 -12.38
C LEU A 24 -14.67 -23.11 -11.58
N GLU A 25 -15.46 -24.16 -11.38
CA GLU A 25 -16.68 -24.11 -10.56
C GLU A 25 -16.35 -23.78 -9.11
N ARG A 26 -15.35 -24.45 -8.53
CA ARG A 26 -14.90 -24.19 -7.15
C ARG A 26 -14.40 -22.75 -7.00
N LEU A 27 -13.63 -22.24 -7.96
CA LEU A 27 -13.15 -20.85 -7.93
C LEU A 27 -14.31 -19.84 -7.99
N ARG A 28 -15.32 -20.08 -8.84
CA ARG A 28 -16.53 -19.24 -8.91
C ARG A 28 -17.33 -19.28 -7.61
N GLN A 29 -17.49 -20.45 -6.99
CA GLN A 29 -18.16 -20.58 -5.69
C GLN A 29 -17.41 -19.81 -4.60
N LYS A 30 -16.07 -19.87 -4.59
CA LYS A 30 -15.23 -19.14 -3.64
C LYS A 30 -15.30 -17.62 -3.85
N HIS A 31 -15.33 -17.16 -5.09
CA HIS A 31 -15.55 -15.75 -5.41
C HIS A 31 -16.91 -15.26 -4.89
N ALA A 32 -17.99 -16.00 -5.14
CA ALA A 32 -19.32 -15.64 -4.62
C ALA A 32 -19.38 -15.64 -3.08
N GLN A 33 -18.64 -16.54 -2.42
CA GLN A 33 -18.49 -16.53 -0.97
C GLN A 33 -17.72 -15.29 -0.49
N ALA A 34 -16.65 -14.88 -1.19
CA ALA A 34 -15.93 -13.64 -0.90
C ALA A 34 -16.87 -12.44 -0.98
N ASP A 35 -17.64 -12.29 -2.07
CA ASP A 35 -18.56 -11.18 -2.24
C ASP A 35 -19.58 -11.07 -1.09
N LEU A 36 -20.09 -12.21 -0.60
CA LEU A 36 -20.99 -12.25 0.55
C LEU A 36 -20.30 -11.88 1.86
N LEU A 37 -19.03 -12.25 2.04
CA LEU A 37 -18.25 -11.87 3.22
C LEU A 37 -17.98 -10.36 3.23
N PHE A 38 -17.54 -9.80 2.11
CA PHE A 38 -17.30 -8.36 1.99
C PHE A 38 -18.56 -7.53 2.26
N ARG A 39 -19.73 -7.99 1.76
CA ARG A 39 -21.03 -7.38 2.10
C ARG A 39 -21.34 -7.41 3.60
N ARG A 40 -21.09 -8.55 4.26
CA ARG A 40 -21.42 -8.71 5.69
C ARG A 40 -20.49 -7.92 6.60
N LEU A 41 -19.23 -7.77 6.21
CA LEU A 41 -18.21 -7.03 6.97
C LEU A 41 -18.29 -5.53 6.72
N GLY A 42 -19.15 -5.06 5.80
CA GLY A 42 -19.27 -3.64 5.48
C GLY A 42 -18.01 -3.09 4.80
N ILE A 43 -17.29 -3.94 4.07
CA ILE A 43 -16.09 -3.53 3.34
C ILE A 43 -16.56 -2.91 2.02
N THR A 44 -17.02 -1.67 2.12
CA THR A 44 -17.54 -0.87 1.02
C THR A 44 -16.66 0.34 0.80
N PHE A 45 -16.70 0.91 -0.40
CA PHE A 45 -16.05 2.17 -0.71
C PHE A 45 -17.08 3.20 -1.14
N THR A 46 -16.82 4.45 -0.78
CA THR A 46 -17.62 5.59 -1.20
C THR A 46 -17.21 6.01 -2.60
N VAL A 47 -18.14 5.97 -3.55
CA VAL A 47 -17.93 6.58 -4.88
C VAL A 47 -18.21 8.07 -4.76
N TYR A 48 -17.18 8.90 -4.84
CA TYR A 48 -17.37 10.35 -4.95
C TYR A 48 -17.65 10.69 -6.43
N GLY A 49 -18.89 11.07 -6.77
CA GLY A 49 -19.21 11.55 -8.12
C GLY A 49 -20.64 11.37 -8.62
N GLU A 50 -21.50 10.60 -7.95
CA GLU A 50 -22.92 10.49 -8.29
C GLU A 50 -23.76 10.95 -7.09
N ASP A 51 -24.81 11.73 -7.33
CA ASP A 51 -25.75 12.30 -6.33
C ASP A 51 -26.50 11.26 -5.47
N GLU A 52 -26.13 9.99 -5.57
CA GLU A 52 -26.53 8.92 -4.67
C GLU A 52 -25.26 8.38 -4.00
N GLY A 53 -25.08 8.69 -2.71
CA GLY A 53 -24.08 8.10 -1.83
C GLY A 53 -24.30 6.60 -1.63
N GLY A 54 -24.20 5.83 -2.71
CA GLY A 54 -24.30 4.39 -2.71
C GLY A 54 -22.95 3.78 -2.36
N GLU A 55 -22.91 3.07 -1.24
CA GLU A 55 -21.82 2.17 -0.91
C GLU A 55 -21.70 1.09 -1.99
N ARG A 56 -20.55 1.03 -2.68
CA ARG A 56 -20.24 -0.06 -3.61
C ARG A 56 -19.24 -1.00 -2.98
N LEU A 57 -19.36 -2.29 -3.29
CA LEU A 57 -18.33 -3.26 -2.92
C LEU A 57 -17.13 -3.07 -3.81
N ILE A 58 -15.94 -3.07 -3.23
CA ILE A 58 -14.72 -3.19 -4.03
C ILE A 58 -14.72 -4.57 -4.67
N PRO A 59 -14.55 -4.68 -6.00
CA PRO A 59 -14.37 -5.98 -6.65
C PRO A 59 -13.16 -6.71 -6.06
N PHE A 60 -13.37 -7.96 -5.64
CA PHE A 60 -12.34 -8.77 -5.02
C PHE A 60 -11.89 -9.87 -5.99
N ASP A 61 -10.59 -9.96 -6.26
CA ASP A 61 -10.00 -11.03 -7.05
C ASP A 61 -9.31 -12.05 -6.11
N VAL A 62 -9.67 -13.32 -6.26
CA VAL A 62 -9.10 -14.43 -5.49
C VAL A 62 -7.66 -14.77 -5.92
N ILE A 63 -7.20 -14.27 -7.06
CA ILE A 63 -5.84 -14.46 -7.56
C ILE A 63 -4.92 -13.43 -6.88
N PRO A 64 -3.99 -13.86 -5.99
CA PRO A 64 -3.17 -12.93 -5.23
C PRO A 64 -2.09 -12.29 -6.10
N ARG A 65 -1.74 -11.05 -5.72
CA ARG A 65 -0.49 -10.41 -6.14
C ARG A 65 0.65 -10.91 -5.25
N ILE A 66 1.45 -11.83 -5.77
CA ILE A 66 2.60 -12.40 -5.06
C ILE A 66 3.83 -11.55 -5.34
N ILE A 67 4.47 -11.09 -4.26
CA ILE A 67 5.76 -10.40 -4.26
C ILE A 67 6.74 -11.28 -3.49
N SER A 68 7.86 -11.64 -4.13
CA SER A 68 8.90 -12.44 -3.48
C SER A 68 9.62 -11.64 -2.39
N HIS A 69 10.30 -12.34 -1.49
CA HIS A 69 11.13 -11.73 -0.45
C HIS A 69 12.12 -10.70 -1.03
N ASP A 70 12.83 -11.04 -2.10
CA ASP A 70 13.87 -10.17 -2.67
C ASP A 70 13.28 -8.92 -3.33
N GLU A 71 12.11 -9.07 -3.98
CA GLU A 71 11.35 -7.93 -4.51
C GLU A 71 10.84 -7.04 -3.37
N TRP A 72 10.32 -7.63 -2.29
CA TRP A 72 9.85 -6.89 -1.12
C TRP A 72 10.99 -6.15 -0.43
N ALA A 73 12.16 -6.78 -0.27
CA ALA A 73 13.32 -6.15 0.37
C ALA A 73 13.78 -4.90 -0.39
N ILE A 74 13.64 -4.86 -1.73
CA ILE A 74 13.92 -3.68 -2.54
C ILE A 74 12.85 -2.60 -2.29
N LEU A 75 11.58 -2.98 -2.35
CA LEU A 75 10.45 -2.07 -2.14
C LEU A 75 10.48 -1.43 -0.75
N GLU A 76 10.70 -2.23 0.29
CA GLU A 76 10.77 -1.80 1.68
C GLU A 76 11.89 -0.79 1.88
N ARG A 77 13.12 -1.11 1.46
CA ARG A 77 14.25 -0.16 1.59
C ARG A 77 14.00 1.13 0.82
N GLY A 78 13.45 1.04 -0.38
CA GLY A 78 13.12 2.21 -1.20
C GLY A 78 12.04 3.09 -0.58
N ALA A 79 10.98 2.48 -0.03
CA ALA A 79 9.91 3.18 0.64
C ALA A 79 10.40 3.87 1.92
N ILE A 80 11.19 3.18 2.75
CA ILE A 80 11.79 3.77 3.96
C ILE A 80 12.66 4.97 3.60
N GLN A 81 13.60 4.80 2.65
CA GLN A 81 14.48 5.88 2.20
C GLN A 81 13.67 7.10 1.71
N ARG A 82 12.60 6.87 0.94
CA ARG A 82 11.77 7.94 0.40
C ARG A 82 11.01 8.68 1.50
N VAL A 83 10.40 7.96 2.43
CA VAL A 83 9.64 8.55 3.54
C VAL A 83 10.56 9.33 4.50
N ASP A 84 11.78 8.84 4.74
CA ASP A 84 12.79 9.57 5.52
C ASP A 84 13.16 10.90 4.83
N ALA A 85 13.40 10.86 3.51
CA ALA A 85 13.69 12.06 2.73
C ALA A 85 12.51 13.05 2.71
N LEU A 86 11.28 12.56 2.63
CA LEU A 86 10.08 13.40 2.67
C LEU A 86 9.91 14.09 4.03
N ASN A 87 10.13 13.38 5.15
CA ASN A 87 10.09 13.98 6.48
C ASN A 87 11.21 15.01 6.68
N ALA A 88 12.43 14.71 6.21
CA ALA A 88 13.55 15.64 6.25
C ALA A 88 13.27 16.90 5.40
N PHE A 89 12.69 16.73 4.22
CA PHE A 89 12.26 17.83 3.35
C PHE A 89 11.22 18.71 4.05
N LEU A 90 10.17 18.11 4.63
CA LEU A 90 9.14 18.87 5.35
C LEU A 90 9.74 19.64 6.53
N HIS A 91 10.65 19.02 7.29
CA HIS A 91 11.36 19.72 8.36
C HIS A 91 12.14 20.92 7.83
N ASP A 92 12.97 20.72 6.80
CA ASP A 92 13.79 21.78 6.20
C ASP A 92 12.93 22.94 5.69
N ILE A 93 11.85 22.66 4.95
CA ILE A 93 10.96 23.69 4.41
C ILE A 93 10.35 24.58 5.51
N TYR A 94 9.99 23.99 6.65
CA TYR A 94 9.41 24.74 7.76
C TYR A 94 10.47 25.35 8.71
N HIS A 95 11.77 25.13 8.46
CA HIS A 95 12.86 25.63 9.30
C HIS A 95 13.91 26.35 8.45
N GLU A 96 15.08 25.75 8.24
CA GLU A 96 16.25 26.39 7.64
C GLU A 96 16.11 26.62 6.13
N GLN A 97 15.29 25.85 5.42
CA GLN A 97 15.09 25.95 3.97
C GLN A 97 16.42 25.81 3.20
N GLU A 98 17.33 24.95 3.68
CA GLU A 98 18.63 24.70 3.06
C GLU A 98 18.48 24.18 1.63
N ILE A 99 17.48 23.34 1.33
CA ILE A 99 17.25 22.81 -0.03
C ILE A 99 16.90 23.91 -1.04
N ILE A 100 16.24 24.98 -0.56
CA ILE A 100 15.92 26.18 -1.34
C ILE A 100 17.17 27.06 -1.46
N ARG A 101 17.89 27.30 -0.35
CA ARG A 101 19.13 28.09 -0.34
C ARG A 101 20.22 27.47 -1.22
N ALA A 102 20.25 26.16 -1.33
CA ALA A 102 21.13 25.40 -2.22
C ALA A 102 20.69 25.43 -3.70
N GLY A 103 19.51 25.97 -4.01
CA GLY A 103 18.99 26.06 -5.38
C GLY A 103 18.49 24.73 -5.98
N ILE A 104 18.29 23.70 -5.15
CA ILE A 104 17.83 22.37 -5.61
C ILE A 104 16.32 22.39 -5.83
N VAL A 105 15.56 23.01 -4.93
CA VAL A 105 14.11 23.22 -5.06
C VAL A 105 13.83 24.72 -5.18
N PRO A 106 13.17 25.17 -6.27
CA PRO A 106 12.75 26.56 -6.41
C PRO A 106 11.78 26.98 -5.31
N ALA A 107 12.00 28.17 -4.73
CA ALA A 107 11.16 28.70 -3.66
C ALA A 107 9.69 28.87 -4.11
N GLU A 108 9.46 29.28 -5.36
CA GLU A 108 8.09 29.47 -5.86
C GLU A 108 7.23 28.20 -5.82
N LEU A 109 7.82 27.01 -6.05
CA LEU A 109 7.08 25.74 -6.05
C LEU A 109 6.55 25.37 -4.67
N VAL A 110 7.18 25.91 -3.62
CA VAL A 110 6.81 25.64 -2.23
C VAL A 110 5.95 26.77 -1.68
N MET A 111 6.45 28.01 -1.72
CA MET A 111 5.87 29.14 -0.99
C MET A 111 4.55 29.64 -1.60
N THR A 112 4.30 29.35 -2.88
CA THR A 112 3.03 29.69 -3.56
C THR A 112 2.04 28.54 -3.59
N ASN A 113 2.43 27.36 -3.08
CA ASN A 113 1.57 26.19 -3.05
C ASN A 113 0.51 26.32 -1.97
N GLU A 114 -0.75 26.06 -2.31
CA GLU A 114 -1.88 26.11 -1.36
C GLU A 114 -1.74 25.15 -0.17
N ALA A 115 -0.97 24.07 -0.33
CA ALA A 115 -0.70 23.11 0.73
C ALA A 115 0.33 23.63 1.74
N PHE A 116 1.11 24.66 1.41
CA PHE A 116 2.06 25.25 2.34
C PHE A 116 1.31 25.98 3.47
N GLN A 117 1.74 25.74 4.70
CA GLN A 117 1.10 26.27 5.91
C GLN A 117 2.10 27.13 6.67
N PRO A 118 2.08 28.48 6.52
CA PRO A 118 3.01 29.37 7.20
C PRO A 118 3.00 29.23 8.74
N GLN A 119 1.90 28.75 9.31
CA GLN A 119 1.73 28.51 10.74
C GLN A 119 2.65 27.39 11.28
N MET A 120 3.17 26.54 10.40
CA MET A 120 4.11 25.48 10.76
C MET A 120 5.57 25.96 10.81
N LEU A 121 5.86 27.19 10.39
CA LEU A 121 7.22 27.73 10.38
C LEU A 121 7.80 27.81 11.80
N GLY A 122 8.97 27.21 11.99
CA GLY A 122 9.68 27.13 13.27
C GLY A 122 9.01 26.26 14.32
N LEU A 123 7.98 25.47 13.96
CA LEU A 123 7.35 24.54 14.88
C LEU A 123 8.16 23.25 14.99
N ASP A 124 8.79 23.06 16.15
CA ASP A 124 9.48 21.83 16.48
C ASP A 124 8.49 20.69 16.79
N LEU A 125 8.37 19.74 15.86
CA LEU A 125 7.56 18.53 16.07
C LEU A 125 8.33 17.46 16.85
N PRO A 126 7.65 16.64 17.68
CA PRO A 126 8.26 15.47 18.30
C PRO A 126 8.97 14.60 17.25
N ARG A 127 10.25 14.31 17.50
CA ARG A 127 11.13 13.54 16.60
C ARG A 127 11.22 14.05 15.16
N ARG A 128 10.76 15.27 14.87
CA ARG A 128 10.72 15.87 13.52
C ARG A 128 9.93 15.01 12.51
N VAL A 129 8.92 14.29 12.99
CA VAL A 129 8.04 13.47 12.13
C VAL A 129 6.82 14.29 11.72
N TYR A 130 6.66 14.49 10.42
CA TYR A 130 5.51 15.17 9.82
C TYR A 130 4.50 14.13 9.28
N ALA A 131 4.99 13.18 8.49
CA ALA A 131 4.19 12.12 7.88
C ALA A 131 4.34 10.81 8.66
N HIS A 132 3.54 10.65 9.71
CA HIS A 132 3.55 9.48 10.61
C HIS A 132 3.14 8.19 9.90
N VAL A 133 2.25 8.31 8.92
CA VAL A 133 1.85 7.24 8.00
C VAL A 133 1.99 7.82 6.60
N SER A 134 2.62 7.07 5.71
CA SER A 134 2.82 7.45 4.31
C SER A 134 2.41 6.31 3.40
N GLY A 135 1.52 6.58 2.44
CA GLY A 135 1.24 5.66 1.34
C GLY A 135 2.18 5.96 0.17
N VAL A 136 2.81 4.93 -0.40
CA VAL A 136 3.67 5.06 -1.57
C VAL A 136 3.07 4.22 -2.68
N ASP A 137 2.54 4.89 -3.72
CA ASP A 137 1.87 4.21 -4.82
C ASP A 137 2.92 3.75 -5.83
N VAL A 138 3.03 2.43 -5.99
CA VAL A 138 4.09 1.81 -6.79
C VAL A 138 3.52 1.01 -7.94
N VAL A 139 4.09 1.23 -9.13
CA VAL A 139 3.89 0.38 -10.31
C VAL A 139 5.12 -0.43 -10.62
N ARG A 140 4.89 -1.64 -11.15
CA ARG A 140 5.94 -2.51 -11.67
C ARG A 140 5.86 -2.49 -13.19
N VAL A 141 6.96 -2.16 -13.86
CA VAL A 141 7.00 -2.10 -15.33
C VAL A 141 7.66 -3.31 -15.98
N ASP A 142 8.52 -4.02 -15.24
CA ASP A 142 9.18 -5.25 -15.69
C ASP A 142 9.51 -6.15 -14.49
N ASP A 143 10.35 -7.17 -14.68
CA ASP A 143 10.64 -8.14 -13.63
C ASP A 143 11.40 -7.60 -12.41
N LYS A 144 12.08 -6.46 -12.54
CA LYS A 144 12.97 -5.92 -11.50
C LYS A 144 12.69 -4.45 -11.19
N THR A 145 11.96 -3.76 -12.05
CA THR A 145 11.81 -2.31 -11.98
C THR A 145 10.46 -1.90 -11.40
N PHE A 146 10.54 -1.07 -10.37
CA PHE A 146 9.42 -0.42 -9.71
C PHE A 146 9.55 1.10 -9.81
N TYR A 147 8.45 1.80 -10.04
CA TYR A 147 8.38 3.25 -10.05
C TYR A 147 7.33 3.73 -9.05
N VAL A 148 7.63 4.84 -8.36
CA VAL A 148 6.65 5.56 -7.55
C VAL A 148 5.83 6.46 -8.48
N LEU A 149 4.51 6.36 -8.40
CA LEU A 149 3.57 7.26 -9.07
C LEU A 149 3.22 8.45 -8.19
N GLU A 150 2.96 8.21 -6.91
CA GLU A 150 2.41 9.21 -5.99
C GLU A 150 2.81 8.91 -4.53
N ASP A 151 2.93 9.98 -3.74
CA ASP A 151 3.14 9.92 -2.29
C ASP A 151 1.92 10.49 -1.55
N ASN A 152 1.32 9.66 -0.70
CA ASN A 152 0.15 10.00 0.11
C ASN A 152 0.60 10.29 1.55
N VAL A 153 0.92 11.56 1.83
CA VAL A 153 1.48 12.03 3.12
C VAL A 153 0.54 12.90 3.95
N ARG A 154 -0.74 12.98 3.58
CA ARG A 154 -1.77 13.72 4.31
C ARG A 154 -2.55 12.79 5.24
N THR A 155 -3.57 12.13 4.70
CA THR A 155 -4.42 11.16 5.42
C THR A 155 -4.53 9.89 4.58
N PRO A 156 -3.44 9.11 4.44
CA PRO A 156 -3.46 7.89 3.64
C PRO A 156 -4.49 6.89 4.20
N SER A 157 -5.18 6.19 3.29
CA SER A 157 -6.23 5.23 3.62
C SER A 157 -5.98 3.88 2.95
N GLY A 158 -6.86 2.90 3.17
CA GLY A 158 -6.84 1.61 2.47
C GLY A 158 -6.26 0.42 3.23
N VAL A 159 -5.73 0.65 4.44
CA VAL A 159 -5.22 -0.42 5.32
C VAL A 159 -6.31 -1.43 5.69
N SER A 160 -7.55 -0.99 5.88
CA SER A 160 -8.68 -1.90 6.14
C SER A 160 -8.82 -2.93 5.03
N TYR A 161 -8.77 -2.51 3.75
CA TYR A 161 -8.82 -3.44 2.63
C TYR A 161 -7.64 -4.43 2.64
N MET A 162 -6.43 -3.99 2.97
CA MET A 162 -5.27 -4.90 3.07
C MET A 162 -5.51 -6.00 4.12
N LEU A 163 -6.00 -5.63 5.31
CA LEU A 163 -6.26 -6.57 6.40
C LEU A 163 -7.38 -7.56 6.02
N GLU A 164 -8.50 -7.03 5.53
CA GLU A 164 -9.68 -7.82 5.19
C GLU A 164 -9.46 -8.73 3.97
N ASN A 165 -8.69 -8.28 2.98
CA ASN A 165 -8.27 -9.11 1.85
C ASN A 165 -7.46 -10.32 2.35
N ARG A 166 -6.55 -10.11 3.32
CA ARG A 166 -5.76 -11.21 3.87
C ARG A 166 -6.63 -12.19 4.65
N GLU A 167 -7.48 -11.68 5.53
CA GLU A 167 -8.38 -12.53 6.33
C GLU A 167 -9.31 -13.35 5.44
N THR A 168 -9.91 -12.71 4.43
CA THR A 168 -10.80 -13.39 3.49
C THR A 168 -10.06 -14.48 2.70
N MET A 169 -8.85 -14.21 2.21
CA MET A 169 -8.04 -15.21 1.52
C MET A 169 -7.68 -16.39 2.42
N MET A 170 -7.29 -16.15 3.67
CA MET A 170 -6.96 -17.21 4.63
C MET A 170 -8.18 -18.09 4.96
N ARG A 171 -9.36 -17.48 5.07
CA ARG A 171 -10.62 -18.18 5.34
C ARG A 171 -11.10 -19.01 4.15
N LEU A 172 -10.96 -18.49 2.93
CA LEU A 172 -11.45 -19.16 1.72
C LEU A 172 -10.51 -20.24 1.21
N PHE A 173 -9.20 -20.06 1.37
CA PHE A 173 -8.16 -20.92 0.82
C PHE A 173 -7.11 -21.34 1.88
N PRO A 174 -7.52 -21.94 3.02
CA PRO A 174 -6.58 -22.30 4.08
C PRO A 174 -5.46 -23.24 3.60
N ASP A 175 -5.77 -24.17 2.68
CA ASP A 175 -4.80 -25.10 2.11
C ASP A 175 -3.68 -24.38 1.32
N LEU A 176 -4.01 -23.26 0.66
CA LEU A 176 -3.03 -22.47 -0.08
C LEU A 176 -2.03 -21.80 0.88
N PHE A 177 -2.51 -21.29 2.01
CA PHE A 177 -1.66 -20.69 3.05
C PHE A 177 -0.87 -21.74 3.83
N ALA A 178 -1.36 -22.98 3.92
CA ALA A 178 -0.59 -24.07 4.50
C ALA A 178 0.62 -24.47 3.63
N GLN A 179 0.53 -24.25 2.32
CA GLN A 179 1.59 -24.58 1.35
C GLN A 179 2.57 -23.41 1.08
N SER A 180 2.24 -22.20 1.53
CA SER A 180 2.99 -20.98 1.22
C SER A 180 3.40 -20.23 2.49
N VAL A 181 4.66 -19.80 2.58
CA VAL A 181 5.11 -18.95 3.69
C VAL A 181 4.76 -17.50 3.40
N VAL A 182 3.59 -17.05 3.85
CA VAL A 182 3.12 -15.67 3.67
C VAL A 182 3.36 -14.87 4.94
N ALA A 183 4.05 -13.72 4.84
CA ALA A 183 4.29 -12.83 5.97
C ALA A 183 2.96 -12.23 6.51
N PRO A 184 2.76 -12.18 7.84
CA PRO A 184 1.55 -11.65 8.46
C PRO A 184 1.44 -10.13 8.30
N VAL A 185 0.20 -9.60 8.32
CA VAL A 185 -0.10 -8.16 8.21
C VAL A 185 -1.02 -7.64 9.32
N ASP A 186 -1.53 -8.53 10.16
CA ASP A 186 -2.50 -8.30 11.24
C ASP A 186 -1.98 -7.39 12.37
N ARG A 187 -0.66 -7.28 12.53
CA ARG A 187 -0.03 -6.44 13.56
C ARG A 187 0.07 -4.96 13.21
N TYR A 188 -0.46 -4.54 12.06
CA TYR A 188 -0.40 -3.13 11.62
C TYR A 188 -0.91 -2.16 12.69
N ALA A 189 -2.09 -2.42 13.28
CA ALA A 189 -2.69 -1.52 14.26
C ALA A 189 -1.86 -1.39 15.54
N GLU A 190 -1.22 -2.49 15.99
CA GLU A 190 -0.31 -2.46 17.13
C GLU A 190 0.93 -1.62 16.84
N TYR A 191 1.52 -1.76 15.65
CA TYR A 191 2.69 -0.98 15.24
C TYR A 191 2.35 0.50 15.10
N LEU A 192 1.21 0.84 14.51
CA LEU A 192 0.74 2.21 14.43
C LEU A 192 0.56 2.83 15.82
N LEU A 193 -0.12 2.13 16.73
CA LEU A 193 -0.30 2.60 18.11
C LEU A 193 1.05 2.88 18.79
N ARG A 194 2.00 1.96 18.67
CA ARG A 194 3.35 2.13 19.23
C ARG A 194 4.07 3.33 18.64
N SER A 195 4.00 3.52 17.33
CA SER A 195 4.64 4.67 16.65
C SER A 195 4.06 6.01 17.09
N LEU A 196 2.76 6.07 17.40
CA LEU A 196 2.08 7.27 17.89
C LEU A 196 2.31 7.54 19.38
N GLN A 197 2.62 6.51 20.17
CA GLN A 197 2.90 6.61 21.61
C GLN A 197 4.38 6.91 21.93
N ALA A 198 5.28 6.54 21.03
CA ALA A 198 6.71 6.87 21.13
C ALA A 198 6.88 8.39 21.17
#